data_AF-A0A9P2UPG7-F1
#
_entry.id   AF-A0A9P2UPG7-F1
#
_cell.length_a   1.000
_cell.length_b   1.000
_cell.length_c   1.000
_cell.angle_alpha   90.00
_cell.angle_beta   90.00
_cell.angle_gamma   90.00
#
_symmetry.space_group_name_H-M   'P 1'
#
loop_
_entity.id
_entity.type
_entity.pdbx_description
1 polymer ?
#
loop_
_entity_poly.entity_id
_entity_poly.type
_entity_poly.pdbx_seq_one_letter_code
_entity_poly.pdbx_strand_id
1 'polypeptide(L)'
;PNPIENILLDANGQNFTAQAEANTQIEVKNTAGEVIGSGSTDSMGNVSGYFYQVYLHGEELTFVVVDRAGNRSTEVKQNALIDNIAPNPIENILLDANGQNFTAQAEANTQIEVKNTAG
;
A
#
# COMPACT_ATOMS: atom_id res chain seq x y z
N PRO A 1 -23.15 11.73 0.26
CA PRO A 1 -21.92 12.36 0.79
C PRO A 1 -21.10 13.01 -0.33
N ASN A 2 -20.32 14.04 0.01
CA ASN A 2 -19.33 14.61 -0.93
C ASN A 2 -18.20 13.59 -1.21
N PRO A 3 -17.58 13.63 -2.40
CA PRO A 3 -16.42 12.80 -2.70
C PRO A 3 -15.23 13.14 -1.78
N ILE A 4 -14.30 12.20 -1.68
CA ILE A 4 -13.04 12.36 -0.95
C ILE A 4 -12.12 13.35 -1.69
N GLU A 5 -11.32 14.11 -0.95
CA GLU A 5 -10.40 15.12 -1.46
C GLU A 5 -9.03 15.04 -0.78
N ASN A 6 -8.01 15.65 -1.38
CA ASN A 6 -6.67 15.79 -0.79
C ASN A 6 -6.04 14.46 -0.33
N ILE A 7 -6.22 13.41 -1.11
CA ILE A 7 -5.69 12.08 -0.81
C ILE A 7 -4.16 12.14 -0.83
N LEU A 8 -3.55 11.72 0.27
CA LEU A 8 -2.12 11.54 0.44
C LEU A 8 -1.86 10.08 0.80
N LEU A 9 -1.15 9.40 -0.10
CA LEU A 9 -0.70 8.02 0.09
C LEU A 9 0.60 8.01 0.89
N ASP A 10 0.74 7.06 1.82
CA ASP A 10 1.99 6.88 2.54
C ASP A 10 3.07 6.27 1.63
N ALA A 11 4.34 6.53 1.96
CA ALA A 11 5.48 6.02 1.19
C ALA A 11 5.67 4.50 1.31
N ASN A 12 5.03 3.86 2.28
CA ASN A 12 5.07 2.41 2.47
C ASN A 12 3.99 1.69 1.64
N GLY A 13 3.15 2.43 0.92
CA GLY A 13 2.04 1.93 0.11
C GLY A 13 0.93 1.24 0.91
N GLN A 14 0.81 1.48 2.22
CA GLN A 14 -0.08 0.72 3.10
C GLN A 14 -1.20 1.56 3.74
N ASN A 15 -1.02 2.86 3.89
CA ASN A 15 -1.97 3.78 4.49
C ASN A 15 -2.17 5.04 3.65
N PHE A 16 -3.25 5.75 3.96
CA PHE A 16 -3.54 7.03 3.35
C PHE A 16 -4.25 7.97 4.34
N THR A 17 -4.09 9.26 4.08
CA THR A 17 -4.86 10.34 4.71
C THR A 17 -5.56 11.14 3.62
N ALA A 18 -6.64 11.84 3.99
CA ALA A 18 -7.43 12.63 3.06
C ALA A 18 -8.40 13.55 3.82
N GLN A 19 -9.29 14.22 3.09
CA GLN A 19 -10.45 14.93 3.61
C GLN A 19 -11.72 14.35 3.01
N ALA A 20 -12.77 14.20 3.82
CA ALA A 20 -14.10 13.83 3.37
C ALA A 20 -15.16 14.36 4.36
N GLU A 21 -16.44 14.11 4.07
CA GLU A 21 -17.52 14.45 4.98
C GLU A 21 -17.31 13.80 6.36
N ALA A 22 -17.50 14.57 7.44
CA ALA A 22 -17.25 14.12 8.80
C ALA A 22 -18.13 12.92 9.19
N ASN A 23 -17.59 12.01 10.01
CA ASN A 23 -18.26 10.80 10.49
C ASN A 23 -18.77 9.84 9.40
N THR A 24 -18.02 9.69 8.30
CA THR A 24 -18.28 8.77 7.18
C THR A 24 -17.23 7.65 7.12
N GLN A 25 -17.50 6.64 6.29
CA GLN A 25 -16.56 5.57 5.96
C GLN A 25 -16.00 5.78 4.56
N ILE A 26 -14.78 5.30 4.33
CA ILE A 26 -14.12 5.28 3.04
C ILE A 26 -13.96 3.82 2.61
N GLU A 27 -14.44 3.49 1.42
CA GLU A 27 -14.11 2.24 0.73
C GLU A 27 -13.07 2.51 -0.35
N VAL A 28 -12.05 1.65 -0.45
CA VAL A 28 -11.08 1.67 -1.55
C VAL A 28 -11.22 0.41 -2.37
N LYS A 29 -11.29 0.54 -3.69
CA LYS A 29 -11.49 -0.56 -4.63
C LYS A 29 -10.40 -0.63 -5.70
N ASN A 30 -10.14 -1.83 -6.19
CA ASN A 30 -9.33 -2.05 -7.39
C ASN A 30 -10.18 -1.91 -8.67
N THR A 31 -9.56 -2.08 -9.83
CA THR A 31 -10.21 -2.01 -11.15
C THR A 31 -11.23 -3.13 -11.40
N ALA A 32 -11.16 -4.24 -10.66
CA ALA A 32 -12.16 -5.30 -10.67
C ALA A 32 -13.38 -5.00 -9.77
N GLY A 33 -13.33 -3.90 -9.00
CA GLY A 33 -14.39 -3.49 -8.07
C GLY A 33 -14.31 -4.16 -6.70
N GLU A 34 -13.26 -4.92 -6.42
CA GLU A 34 -13.03 -5.56 -5.12
C GLU A 34 -12.55 -4.54 -4.09
N VAL A 35 -13.04 -4.65 -2.85
CA VAL A 35 -12.60 -3.77 -1.76
C VAL A 35 -11.22 -4.20 -1.28
N ILE A 36 -10.26 -3.29 -1.37
CA ILE A 36 -8.83 -3.50 -1.09
C ILE A 36 -8.31 -2.60 0.03
N GLY A 37 -9.19 -1.79 0.63
CA GLY A 37 -8.84 -0.92 1.73
C GLY A 37 -10.07 -0.24 2.31
N SER A 38 -9.88 0.36 3.48
CA SER A 38 -10.92 1.11 4.18
C SER A 38 -10.36 2.26 5.00
N GLY A 39 -11.21 3.21 5.34
CA GLY A 39 -10.88 4.31 6.24
C GLY A 39 -12.13 4.93 6.84
N SER A 40 -11.94 5.92 7.71
CA SER A 40 -13.04 6.67 8.30
C SER A 40 -12.65 8.12 8.53
N THR A 41 -13.64 9.00 8.63
CA THR A 41 -13.42 10.40 9.03
C THR A 41 -13.74 10.65 10.49
N ASP A 42 -12.96 11.53 11.10
CA ASP A 42 -13.27 12.12 12.39
C ASP A 42 -14.39 13.18 12.30
N SER A 43 -14.68 13.87 13.41
CA SER A 43 -15.69 14.93 13.47
C SER A 43 -15.31 16.19 12.69
N MET A 44 -14.06 16.32 12.25
CA MET A 44 -13.54 17.43 11.47
C MET A 44 -13.40 17.09 9.97
N GLY A 45 -13.65 15.84 9.58
CA GLY A 45 -13.53 15.38 8.19
C GLY A 45 -12.15 14.81 7.83
N ASN A 46 -11.22 14.72 8.79
CA ASN A 46 -9.92 14.14 8.53
C ASN A 46 -10.04 12.63 8.35
N VAL A 47 -9.56 12.12 7.22
CA VAL A 47 -9.56 10.69 6.92
C VAL A 47 -8.27 10.05 7.45
N SER A 48 -8.42 8.89 8.07
CA SER A 48 -7.34 7.90 8.23
C SER A 48 -7.80 6.57 7.67
N GLY A 49 -6.98 5.96 6.81
CA GLY A 49 -7.31 4.67 6.19
C GLY A 49 -6.08 3.85 5.84
N TYR A 50 -6.33 2.58 5.54
CA TYR A 50 -5.32 1.58 5.21
C TYR A 50 -5.79 0.66 4.08
N PHE A 51 -4.83 0.14 3.34
CA PHE A 51 -5.03 -0.90 2.34
C PHE A 51 -4.86 -2.29 2.98
N TYR A 52 -5.34 -3.36 2.36
CA TYR A 52 -5.20 -4.73 2.90
C TYR A 52 -3.90 -5.42 2.48
N GLN A 53 -3.16 -4.79 1.57
CA GLN A 53 -1.81 -5.15 1.16
C GLN A 53 -1.05 -3.89 0.76
N VAL A 54 0.25 -4.02 0.47
CA VAL A 54 1.07 -2.92 -0.03
C VAL A 54 0.78 -2.66 -1.51
N TYR A 55 0.56 -1.40 -1.85
CA TYR A 55 0.38 -0.90 -3.22
C TYR A 55 1.49 0.09 -3.56
N LEU A 56 2.47 -0.37 -4.35
CA LEU A 56 3.67 0.39 -4.73
C LEU A 56 4.06 0.13 -6.21
N HIS A 57 3.11 -0.26 -7.07
CA HIS A 57 3.35 -0.56 -8.48
C HIS A 57 2.49 0.29 -9.42
N GLY A 58 2.01 1.45 -8.96
CA GLY A 58 1.18 2.35 -9.77
C GLY A 58 -0.26 1.86 -10.01
N GLU A 59 -0.74 0.91 -9.21
CA GLU A 59 -2.09 0.36 -9.29
C GLU A 59 -3.15 1.47 -9.23
N GLU A 60 -4.21 1.40 -10.05
CA GLU A 60 -5.32 2.35 -9.98
C GLU A 60 -6.21 2.01 -8.77
N LEU A 61 -6.33 2.97 -7.84
CA LEU A 61 -7.15 2.87 -6.64
C LEU A 61 -8.39 3.75 -6.80
N THR A 62 -9.57 3.21 -6.47
CA THR A 62 -10.85 3.93 -6.53
C THR A 62 -11.40 4.14 -5.13
N PHE A 63 -11.56 5.40 -4.72
CA PHE A 63 -12.05 5.79 -3.40
C PHE A 63 -13.52 6.20 -3.47
N VAL A 64 -14.31 5.74 -2.49
CA VAL A 64 -15.74 6.06 -2.35
C VAL A 64 -16.06 6.39 -0.89
N VAL A 65 -16.72 7.53 -0.67
CA VAL A 65 -17.24 7.91 0.65
C VAL A 65 -18.63 7.29 0.84
N VAL A 66 -18.85 6.65 1.99
CA VAL A 66 -20.11 6.03 2.38
C VAL A 66 -20.59 6.68 3.68
N ASP A 67 -21.76 7.33 3.64
CA ASP A 67 -22.33 7.95 4.84
C ASP A 67 -23.02 6.92 5.75
N ARG A 68 -23.48 7.36 6.93
CA ARG A 68 -24.16 6.50 7.91
C ARG A 68 -25.46 5.88 7.42
N ALA A 69 -26.11 6.48 6.43
CA ALA A 69 -27.33 5.96 5.81
C ALA A 69 -27.02 5.00 4.64
N GLY A 70 -25.73 4.83 4.29
CA GLY A 70 -25.27 3.99 3.19
C GLY A 70 -25.25 4.68 1.82
N ASN A 71 -25.48 6.00 1.74
CA ASN A 71 -25.35 6.70 0.46
C ASN A 71 -23.88 6.81 0.08
N ARG A 72 -23.60 6.69 -1.22
CA ARG A 72 -22.25 6.64 -1.79
C ARG A 72 -21.94 7.92 -2.55
N SER A 73 -20.71 8.42 -2.46
CA SER A 73 -20.24 9.54 -3.27
C SER A 73 -19.99 9.13 -4.72
N THR A 74 -19.72 10.11 -5.58
CA THR A 74 -19.01 9.85 -6.85
C THR A 74 -17.62 9.28 -6.56
N GLU A 75 -17.11 8.46 -7.49
CA GLU A 75 -15.80 7.83 -7.39
C GLU A 75 -14.67 8.84 -7.63
N VAL A 76 -13.56 8.68 -6.89
CA VAL A 76 -12.31 9.39 -7.11
C VAL A 76 -11.20 8.37 -7.34
N LYS A 77 -10.45 8.54 -8.43
CA LYS A 77 -9.37 7.62 -8.81
C LYS A 77 -8.01 8.25 -8.55
N GLN A 78 -7.08 7.45 -8.05
CA GLN A 78 -5.68 7.83 -7.90
C GLN A 78 -4.79 6.60 -8.06
N ASN A 79 -3.67 6.76 -8.75
CA ASN A 79 -2.67 5.71 -8.83
C ASN A 79 -1.86 5.63 -7.52
N ALA A 80 -1.55 4.40 -7.11
CA ALA A 80 -0.57 4.14 -6.06
C ALA A 80 0.80 4.76 -6.41
N LEU A 81 1.64 4.92 -5.40
CA LEU A 81 3.04 5.28 -5.62
C LEU A 81 3.75 4.14 -6.35
N ILE A 82 4.97 4.41 -6.83
CA ILE A 82 5.83 3.41 -7.43
C ILE A 82 7.07 3.30 -6.56
N ASP A 83 7.36 2.11 -6.06
CA ASP A 83 8.67 1.79 -5.51
C ASP A 83 9.65 1.52 -6.66
N ASN A 84 10.59 2.43 -6.83
CA ASN A 84 11.64 2.36 -7.84
C ASN A 84 13.05 2.38 -7.22
N ILE A 85 13.15 2.18 -5.90
CA ILE A 85 14.41 2.16 -5.19
C ILE A 85 14.87 0.70 -5.14
N ALA A 86 15.92 0.40 -5.89
CA ALA A 86 16.52 -0.93 -5.85
C ALA A 86 17.12 -1.20 -4.46
N PRO A 87 16.97 -2.43 -3.93
CA PRO A 87 17.65 -2.81 -2.70
C PRO A 87 19.16 -2.69 -2.81
N ASN A 88 19.82 -2.35 -1.70
CA ASN A 88 21.27 -2.43 -1.61
C ASN A 88 21.78 -3.86 -1.87
N PRO A 89 23.00 -4.01 -2.42
CA PRO A 89 23.64 -5.31 -2.56
C PRO A 89 23.72 -6.05 -1.23
N ILE A 90 23.59 -7.38 -1.28
CA ILE A 90 23.80 -8.25 -0.14
C ILE A 90 25.26 -8.18 0.35
N GLU A 91 25.45 -8.16 1.66
CA GLU A 91 26.77 -8.04 2.30
C GLU A 91 27.05 -9.21 3.26
N ASN A 92 28.30 -9.33 3.70
CA ASN A 92 28.72 -10.25 4.77
C ASN A 92 28.32 -11.71 4.56
N ILE A 93 28.41 -12.18 3.31
CA ILE A 93 28.13 -13.57 2.95
C ILE A 93 29.21 -14.47 3.60
N LEU A 94 28.78 -15.35 4.49
CA LEU A 94 29.63 -16.36 5.13
C LEU A 94 29.01 -17.73 4.94
N LEU A 95 29.75 -18.64 4.30
CA LEU A 95 29.34 -20.04 4.16
C LEU A 95 29.78 -20.86 5.37
N ASP A 96 28.99 -21.88 5.71
CA ASP A 96 29.42 -22.90 6.65
C ASP A 96 30.51 -23.82 6.04
N ALA A 97 31.13 -24.66 6.87
CA ALA A 97 32.26 -25.51 6.46
C ALA A 97 31.91 -26.50 5.33
N ASN A 98 30.63 -26.83 5.17
CA ASN A 98 30.15 -27.76 4.15
C ASN A 98 29.62 -27.02 2.90
N GLY A 99 29.61 -25.69 2.90
CA GLY A 99 29.14 -24.84 1.82
C GLY A 99 27.63 -24.90 1.55
N GLN A 100 26.84 -25.47 2.47
CA GLN A 100 25.43 -25.74 2.24
C GLN A 100 24.50 -24.68 2.82
N ASN A 101 24.94 -24.00 3.87
CA ASN A 101 24.23 -22.88 4.49
C ASN A 101 25.08 -21.62 4.43
N PHE A 102 24.43 -20.46 4.47
CA PHE A 102 25.10 -19.18 4.60
C PHE A 102 24.34 -18.24 5.53
N THR A 103 25.07 -17.30 6.12
CA THR A 103 24.51 -16.08 6.69
C THR A 103 24.91 -14.89 5.82
N ALA A 104 24.08 -13.85 5.83
CA ALA A 104 24.33 -12.63 5.08
C ALA A 104 23.51 -11.48 5.70
N GLN A 105 23.81 -10.26 5.26
CA GLN A 105 23.04 -9.06 5.57
C GLN A 105 22.43 -8.51 4.30
N ALA A 106 21.13 -8.27 4.33
CA ALA A 106 20.37 -7.62 3.26
C ALA A 106 19.38 -6.65 3.91
N GLU A 107 18.80 -5.77 3.11
CA GLU A 107 17.72 -4.91 3.57
C GLU A 107 16.51 -5.74 4.04
N ALA A 108 15.80 -5.21 5.03
CA ALA A 108 14.60 -5.87 5.54
C ALA A 108 13.54 -6.01 4.43
N ASN A 109 12.76 -7.09 4.48
CA ASN A 109 11.68 -7.38 3.54
C ASN A 109 12.11 -7.55 2.07
N THR A 110 13.40 -7.78 1.81
CA THR A 110 13.90 -8.14 0.49
C THR A 110 13.92 -9.65 0.28
N GLN A 111 13.98 -10.06 -0.99
CA GLN A 111 14.15 -11.46 -1.38
C GLN A 111 15.61 -11.70 -1.79
N ILE A 112 16.21 -12.76 -1.25
CA ILE A 112 17.52 -13.25 -1.66
C ILE A 112 17.33 -14.43 -2.61
N GLU A 113 17.96 -14.38 -3.78
CA GLU A 113 17.96 -15.46 -4.76
C GLU A 113 19.40 -15.95 -4.97
N VAL A 114 19.63 -17.27 -4.83
CA VAL A 114 20.93 -17.90 -5.05
C VAL A 114 20.89 -18.70 -6.34
N LYS A 115 21.76 -18.36 -7.29
CA LYS A 115 21.82 -18.96 -8.62
C LYS A 115 23.13 -19.71 -8.81
N ASN A 116 23.08 -20.82 -9.54
CA ASN A 116 24.28 -21.50 -10.02
C ASN A 116 24.66 -20.97 -11.41
N THR A 117 25.65 -21.56 -12.07
CA THR A 117 26.09 -21.13 -13.40
C THR A 117 25.04 -21.30 -14.51
N ALA A 118 23.95 -22.04 -14.26
CA ALA A 118 22.84 -22.23 -15.20
C ALA A 118 21.71 -21.19 -15.04
N GLY A 119 21.73 -20.36 -13.99
CA GLY A 119 20.65 -19.42 -13.66
C GLY A 119 19.68 -20.03 -12.67
#